data_AF-A0A9Q3K507-F1
#
_entry.id   AF-A0A9Q3K507-F1
#
_cell.length_a   1.000
_cell.length_b   1.000
_cell.length_c   1.000
_cell.angle_alpha   90.00
_cell.angle_beta   90.00
_cell.angle_gamma   90.00
#
_symmetry.space_group_name_H-M   'P 1'
#
loop_
_entity.id
_entity.type
_entity.pdbx_description
1 polymer ?
#
loop_
_entity_poly.entity_id
_entity_poly.type
_entity_poly.pdbx_seq_one_letter_code
_entity_poly.pdbx_strand_id
1 'polypeptide(L)'
;MKNSEMDGFLQHIEEPKHPWQVINMDWVAGPVPEGKENYSYFLVIVDRLSKIFTFLPFHKEDEAMDAALLFSNNIIDTCGVPKIIILDRGPKFK
;
A
#
# COMPACT_ATOMS: atom_id res chain seq x y z
N MET A 1 -43.32 4.29 8.16
CA MET A 1 -42.90 3.06 7.47
C MET A 1 -42.72 3.35 5.98
N LYS A 2 -41.47 3.40 5.50
CA LYS A 2 -41.00 2.75 4.26
C LYS A 2 -39.49 3.03 4.04
N ASN A 3 -38.75 1.97 4.37
CA ASN A 3 -37.48 1.42 3.90
C ASN A 3 -36.30 2.32 3.48
N SER A 4 -35.21 2.03 4.20
CA SER A 4 -33.78 2.16 3.98
C SER A 4 -33.24 1.57 2.67
N GLU A 5 -32.45 2.35 1.92
CA GLU A 5 -31.37 1.87 1.04
C GLU A 5 -30.26 2.93 1.01
N MET A 6 -29.18 2.72 1.77
CA MET A 6 -27.96 3.52 1.62
C MET A 6 -27.11 2.79 0.57
N ASP A 7 -27.37 3.09 -0.70
CA ASP A 7 -26.74 2.45 -1.85
C ASP A 7 -25.25 2.85 -1.90
N GLY A 8 -24.38 1.96 -1.42
CA GLY A 8 -22.94 2.16 -1.40
C GLY A 8 -22.34 1.85 -2.77
N PHE A 9 -22.31 2.84 -3.67
CA PHE A 9 -21.68 2.68 -4.98
C PHE A 9 -20.22 2.22 -4.83
N LEU A 10 -19.88 1.07 -5.40
CA LEU A 10 -18.49 0.65 -5.58
C LEU A 10 -17.79 1.72 -6.43
N GLN A 11 -16.74 2.33 -5.90
CA GLN A 11 -15.95 3.29 -6.66
C GLN A 11 -15.24 2.56 -7.79
N HIS A 12 -15.64 2.83 -9.03
CA HIS A 12 -14.96 2.31 -10.20
C HIS A 12 -13.61 3.03 -10.33
N ILE A 13 -12.53 2.24 -10.38
CA ILE A 13 -11.17 2.74 -10.63
C ILE A 13 -10.84 2.38 -12.06
N GLU A 14 -10.58 3.39 -12.90
CA GLU A 14 -10.19 3.18 -14.29
C GLU A 14 -8.97 2.25 -14.39
N GLU A 15 -8.97 1.40 -15.41
CA GLU A 15 -7.85 0.51 -15.64
C GLU A 15 -6.58 1.31 -16.00
N PRO A 16 -5.44 1.04 -15.34
CA PRO A 16 -4.18 1.69 -15.67
C PRO A 16 -3.76 1.37 -17.12
N LYS A 17 -3.23 2.37 -17.83
CA LYS A 17 -2.71 2.21 -19.20
C LYS A 17 -1.21 1.94 -19.25
N HIS A 18 -0.50 2.32 -18.19
CA HIS A 18 0.93 2.08 -18.02
C HIS A 18 1.23 1.48 -16.65
N PRO A 19 2.31 0.68 -16.51
CA PRO A 19 2.74 0.16 -15.23
C PRO A 19 2.93 1.28 -14.21
N TRP A 20 2.66 0.99 -12.94
CA TRP A 20 2.83 1.86 -11.79
C TRP A 20 1.91 3.09 -11.74
N GLN A 21 0.95 3.21 -12.67
CA GLN A 21 -0.04 4.30 -12.60
C GLN A 21 -1.05 4.11 -11.47
N VAL A 22 -1.43 2.88 -11.17
CA VAL A 22 -2.37 2.54 -10.11
C VAL A 22 -1.75 1.43 -9.28
N ILE A 23 -1.50 1.70 -8.00
CA ILE A 23 -0.92 0.73 -7.08
C ILE A 23 -1.92 0.40 -5.97
N ASN A 24 -1.86 -0.84 -5.49
CA ASN A 24 -2.48 -1.23 -4.22
C ASN A 24 -1.37 -1.31 -3.20
N MET A 25 -1.60 -0.77 -2.01
CA MET A 25 -0.62 -0.76 -0.95
C MET A 25 -1.28 -1.14 0.38
N ASP A 26 -0.59 -1.99 1.14
CA ASP A 26 -1.12 -2.58 2.38
C ASP A 26 0.02 -2.88 3.37
N TRP A 27 -0.30 -2.82 4.66
CA TRP A 27 0.61 -3.22 5.73
C TRP A 27 0.33 -4.65 6.15
N VAL A 28 1.25 -5.55 5.82
CA VAL A 28 1.15 -6.94 6.25
C VAL A 28 1.99 -7.15 7.51
N ALA A 29 1.32 -7.54 8.60
CA ALA A 29 1.98 -8.10 9.76
C ALA A 29 2.32 -9.56 9.49
N GLY A 30 3.54 -9.98 9.78
CA GLY A 30 3.94 -11.38 9.64
C GLY A 30 5.01 -11.74 10.64
N PRO A 31 5.14 -13.02 11.01
CA PRO A 31 6.27 -13.49 11.78
C PRO A 31 7.52 -13.34 10.90
N VAL A 32 8.25 -12.26 11.11
CA VAL A 32 9.61 -12.15 10.58
C VAL A 32 10.41 -13.16 11.41
N PRO A 33 11.08 -14.15 10.78
CA PRO A 33 12.05 -14.96 11.52
C PRO A 33 12.97 -13.98 12.23
N GLU A 34 13.29 -14.21 13.51
CA GLU A 34 14.23 -13.37 14.29
C GLU A 34 15.56 -13.24 13.55
N GLY A 35 15.60 -12.33 12.59
CA GLY A 35 16.75 -11.89 11.86
C GLY A 35 17.36 -10.75 12.64
N LYS A 36 18.63 -10.49 12.42
CA LYS A 36 19.41 -9.48 13.16
C LYS A 36 18.74 -8.10 13.24
N GLU A 37 17.86 -7.78 12.27
CA GLU A 37 17.20 -6.49 12.11
C GLU A 37 15.79 -6.39 12.71
N ASN A 38 15.15 -7.48 13.21
CA ASN A 38 13.86 -7.44 13.93
C ASN A 38 12.71 -6.61 13.29
N TYR A 39 12.51 -6.70 11.97
CA TYR A 39 11.36 -6.07 11.32
C TYR A 39 10.02 -6.62 11.83
N SER A 40 8.99 -5.77 11.88
CA SER A 40 7.67 -6.13 12.43
C SER A 40 6.57 -6.18 11.36
N TYR A 41 6.76 -5.47 10.25
CA TYR A 41 5.78 -5.32 9.18
C TYR A 41 6.46 -5.28 7.83
N PHE A 42 5.67 -5.54 6.79
CA PHE A 42 6.02 -5.22 5.42
C PHE A 42 5.02 -4.24 4.84
N LEU A 43 5.50 -3.17 4.22
CA LEU A 43 4.72 -2.42 3.26
C LEU A 43 4.72 -3.19 1.95
N VAL A 44 3.56 -3.71 1.58
CA VAL A 44 3.37 -4.45 0.34
C VAL A 44 2.80 -3.49 -0.68
N ILE A 45 3.43 -3.42 -1.85
CA ILE A 45 3.01 -2.54 -2.93
C ILE A 45 2.88 -3.38 -4.19
N VAL A 46 1.72 -3.32 -4.83
CA VAL A 46 1.37 -4.12 -6.00
C VAL A 46 0.92 -3.20 -7.12
N ASP A 47 1.64 -3.23 -8.25
CA ASP A 47 1.19 -2.57 -9.46
C ASP A 47 -0.04 -3.29 -10.02
N ARG A 48 -1.13 -2.54 -10.23
CA ARG A 48 -2.40 -3.11 -10.67
C ARG A 48 -2.33 -3.62 -12.11
N LEU A 49 -1.48 -3.05 -12.97
CA LEU A 49 -1.36 -3.47 -14.37
C LEU A 49 -0.50 -4.73 -14.51
N SER A 50 0.77 -4.64 -14.13
CA SER A 50 1.76 -5.71 -14.33
C SER A 50 1.66 -6.85 -13.33
N LYS A 51 0.97 -6.64 -12.19
CA LYS A 51 0.90 -7.55 -11.03
C LYS A 51 2.26 -7.77 -10.34
N ILE A 52 3.27 -6.98 -10.68
CA ILE A 52 4.55 -6.97 -9.97
C ILE A 52 4.32 -6.36 -8.58
N PHE A 53 5.00 -6.95 -7.58
CA PHE A 53 4.92 -6.49 -6.21
C PHE A 53 6.30 -6.26 -5.60
N THR A 54 6.33 -5.44 -4.56
CA THR A 54 7.52 -5.16 -3.75
C THR A 54 7.17 -5.28 -2.28
N PHE A 55 8.05 -5.91 -1.51
CA PHE A 55 8.00 -5.95 -0.05
C PHE A 55 9.04 -5.00 0.52
N LEU A 56 8.60 -4.01 1.27
CA LEU A 56 9.49 -3.07 1.96
C LEU A 56 9.39 -3.34 3.47
N PRO A 57 10.47 -3.82 4.12
CA PRO A 57 10.44 -4.14 5.55
C PRO A 57 10.35 -2.87 6.40
N PHE A 58 9.67 -2.96 7.54
CA PHE A 58 9.38 -1.82 8.42
C PHE A 58 9.34 -2.25 9.89
N HIS A 59 9.94 -1.47 10.78
CA HIS A 59 9.91 -1.74 12.22
C HIS A 59 8.58 -1.26 12.82
N LYS A 60 8.33 -1.64 14.08
CA LYS A 60 7.14 -1.17 14.78
C LYS A 60 7.32 0.26 15.32
N GLU A 61 8.57 0.60 15.60
CA GLU A 61 9.02 1.87 16.17
C GLU A 61 9.15 2.97 15.10
N ASP A 62 9.27 2.60 13.83
CA ASP A 62 9.38 3.53 12.71
C ASP A 62 8.10 4.39 12.57
N GLU A 63 8.28 5.66 12.23
CA GLU A 63 7.21 6.65 12.14
C GLU A 63 6.64 6.77 10.72
N ALA A 64 5.54 7.53 10.58
CA ALA A 64 4.91 7.76 9.28
C ALA A 64 5.86 8.41 8.25
N MET A 65 6.81 9.24 8.71
CA MET A 65 7.82 9.84 7.83
C MET A 65 8.78 8.79 7.28
N ASP A 66 9.20 7.81 8.09
CA ASP A 66 10.05 6.72 7.65
C ASP A 66 9.35 5.88 6.57
N ALA A 67 8.05 5.63 6.74
CA ALA A 67 7.25 4.95 5.72
C ALA A 67 7.16 5.74 4.41
N ALA A 68 6.99 7.06 4.49
CA ALA A 68 6.95 7.93 3.31
C ALA A 68 8.30 7.96 2.57
N LEU A 69 9.41 8.03 3.31
CA LEU A 69 10.76 7.96 2.75
C LEU A 69 11.03 6.59 2.13
N LEU A 70 10.66 5.51 2.81
CA LEU A 70 10.78 4.15 2.31
C LEU A 70 10.00 3.97 1.01
N PHE A 71 8.77 4.48 0.94
CA PHE A 71 7.96 4.50 -0.28
C PHE A 71 8.62 5.33 -1.40
N SER A 72 9.06 6.55 -1.09
CA SER A 72 9.66 7.44 -2.09
C SER A 72 10.92 6.84 -2.71
N ASN A 73 11.87 6.43 -1.87
CA ASN A 73 13.18 5.95 -2.29
C ASN A 73 13.11 4.63 -3.09
N ASN A 74 12.08 3.81 -2.85
CA ASN A 74 11.96 2.51 -3.51
C ASN A 74 11.00 2.51 -4.69
N ILE A 75 9.89 3.25 -4.60
CA ILE A 75 8.83 3.23 -5.62
C ILE A 75 8.88 4.48 -6.48
N ILE A 76 8.87 5.68 -5.90
CA ILE A 76 8.86 6.92 -6.71
C ILE A 76 10.13 7.02 -7.55
N ASP A 77 11.29 6.77 -6.93
CA ASP A 77 12.59 6.89 -7.61
C ASP A 77 12.79 5.83 -8.71
N THR A 78 12.28 4.61 -8.49
CA THR A 78 12.48 3.48 -9.42
C THR A 78 11.41 3.40 -10.51
N CYS A 79 10.16 3.68 -10.14
CA CYS A 79 8.99 3.39 -10.96
C CYS A 79 8.22 4.64 -11.41
N GLY A 80 8.53 5.79 -10.81
CA GLY A 80 7.82 7.05 -11.00
C GLY A 80 6.64 7.23 -10.04
N VAL A 81 6.01 8.41 -10.12
CA VAL A 81 4.91 8.78 -9.22
C VAL A 81 3.60 8.13 -9.68
N PRO A 82 2.94 7.29 -8.84
CA PRO A 82 1.65 6.72 -9.18
C PRO A 82 0.57 7.80 -9.20
N LYS A 83 -0.44 7.60 -10.06
CA LYS A 83 -1.61 8.49 -10.14
C LYS A 83 -2.64 8.18 -9.06
N ILE A 84 -2.76 6.91 -8.71
CA ILE A 84 -3.72 6.42 -7.71
C ILE A 84 -2.99 5.43 -6.80
N ILE A 85 -3.10 5.66 -5.49
CA ILE A 85 -2.70 4.72 -4.46
C ILE A 85 -3.98 4.24 -3.76
N ILE A 86 -4.23 2.94 -3.83
CA ILE A 86 -5.36 2.30 -3.15
C ILE A 86 -4.82 1.69 -1.86
N LEU A 87 -5.31 2.18 -0.73
CA LEU A 87 -4.91 1.74 0.60
C LEU A 87 -6.07 1.08 1.32
N ASP A 88 -5.74 0.10 2.15
CA ASP A 88 -6.66 -0.41 3.15
C ASP A 88 -6.93 0.68 4.23
N ARG A 89 -7.99 0.52 5.02
CA ARG A 89 -8.31 1.44 6.13
C ARG A 89 -7.71 0.98 7.46
N GLY A 90 -6.52 0.38 7.41
CA GLY A 90 -5.80 -0.11 8.57
C GLY A 90 -5.37 1.02 9.51
N PRO A 91 -5.16 0.73 10.80
CA PRO A 91 -4.77 1.73 11.79
C PRO A 91 -3.41 2.38 11.50
N LYS A 92 -2.56 1.77 10.68
CA LYS A 92 -1.25 2.30 10.27
C LYS A 92 -1.33 3.39 9.19
N PHE A 93 -2.48 3.58 8.56
CA PHE A 93 -2.72 4.64 7.57
C PHE A 93 -3.61 5.76 8.11
N LYS A 94 -3.88 5.79 9.42
CA LYS A 94 -4.64 6.85 10.10
C LYS A 94 -3.74 7.88 10.75
#